data_AF-A0A3D4WMJ6-F1
#
_entry.id   AF-A0A3D4WMJ6-F1
#
_cell.length_a   1.000
_cell.length_b   1.000
_cell.length_c   1.000
_cell.angle_alpha   90.00
_cell.angle_beta   90.00
_cell.angle_gamma   90.00
#
_symmetry.space_group_name_H-M   'P 1'
#
loop_
_entity.id
_entity.type
_entity.pdbx_description
1 polymer ?
#
loop_
_entity_poly.entity_id
_entity_poly.type
_entity_poly.pdbx_seq_one_letter_code
_entity_poly.pdbx_strand_id
1 'polypeptide(L)'
;TPQSTTPEQAKENLVRMLEGARDASEKARSGVAAAGVPEVDGGAKIAAGMTDSLTKVRDAYGKARDTVHELPTAEPSAFYEGVSSAMVTLQKEYAASALDTTNLHSTELQSAFAEAPECH
;
A
#
# COMPACT_ATOMS: atom_id res chain seq x y z
N THR A 1 10.39 -24.66 -23.56
CA THR A 1 9.72 -25.18 -22.35
C THR A 1 9.37 -23.99 -21.49
N PRO A 2 8.13 -23.79 -21.02
CA PRO A 2 7.86 -22.69 -20.10
C PRO A 2 8.68 -22.93 -18.83
N GLN A 3 9.47 -21.95 -18.43
CA GLN A 3 10.28 -22.01 -17.23
C GLN A 3 9.33 -21.86 -16.03
N SER A 4 8.84 -22.98 -15.50
CA SER A 4 8.03 -22.98 -14.29
C SER A 4 8.90 -22.46 -13.14
N THR A 5 8.57 -21.28 -12.61
CA THR A 5 9.20 -20.72 -11.42
C THR A 5 9.06 -21.71 -10.27
N THR A 6 10.17 -22.02 -9.59
CA THR A 6 10.09 -22.87 -8.39
C THR A 6 9.41 -22.12 -7.24
N PRO A 7 8.83 -22.80 -6.23
CA PRO A 7 8.30 -22.14 -5.04
C PRO A 7 9.31 -21.19 -4.36
N GLU A 8 10.60 -21.53 -4.34
CA GLU A 8 11.66 -20.67 -3.83
C GLU A 8 11.80 -19.38 -4.64
N GLN A 9 11.90 -19.49 -5.97
CA GLN A 9 12.01 -18.33 -6.85
C GLN A 9 10.73 -17.47 -6.80
N ALA A 10 9.56 -18.10 -6.70
CA ALA A 10 8.30 -17.41 -6.52
C ALA A 10 8.28 -16.63 -5.20
N LYS A 11 8.71 -17.24 -4.09
CA LYS A 11 8.84 -16.56 -2.80
C LYS A 11 9.74 -15.34 -2.91
N GLU A 12 10.96 -15.50 -3.42
CA GLU A 12 11.92 -14.40 -3.54
C GLU A 12 11.35 -13.22 -4.32
N ASN A 13 10.71 -13.51 -5.47
CA ASN A 13 10.11 -12.48 -6.31
C ASN A 13 8.95 -11.77 -5.61
N LEU A 14 8.06 -12.52 -4.94
CA LEU A 14 6.92 -11.96 -4.22
C LEU A 14 7.35 -11.13 -3.01
N VAL A 15 8.31 -11.62 -2.21
CA VAL A 15 8.87 -10.88 -1.07
C VAL A 15 9.45 -9.56 -1.54
N ARG A 16 10.25 -9.56 -2.60
CA ARG A 16 10.83 -8.34 -3.18
C ARG A 16 9.77 -7.37 -3.68
N MET A 17 8.75 -7.87 -4.37
CA MET A 17 7.65 -7.06 -4.88
C MET A 17 6.88 -6.39 -3.73
N LEU A 18 6.52 -7.16 -2.70
CA LEU A 18 5.77 -6.66 -1.55
C LEU A 18 6.59 -5.68 -0.71
N GLU A 19 7.89 -5.91 -0.55
CA GLU A 19 8.82 -4.98 0.08
C GLU A 19 8.90 -3.66 -0.69
N GLY A 20 9.02 -3.71 -2.03
CA GLY A 20 9.01 -2.50 -2.86
C GLY A 20 7.70 -1.69 -2.73
N ALA A 21 6.55 -2.38 -2.62
CA ALA A 21 5.27 -1.73 -2.42
C ALA A 21 5.14 -1.08 -1.02
N ARG A 22 5.63 -1.75 0.03
CA ARG A 22 5.75 -1.21 1.38
C ARG A 22 6.60 0.07 1.37
N ASP A 23 7.79 0.01 0.76
CA ASP A 23 8.74 1.12 0.78
C ASP A 23 8.23 2.31 -0.04
N ALA A 24 7.56 2.06 -1.18
CA ALA A 24 6.89 3.11 -1.95
C ALA A 24 5.78 3.80 -1.12
N SER A 25 5.01 3.02 -0.37
CA SER A 25 3.93 3.54 0.49
C SER A 25 4.48 4.36 1.66
N GLU A 26 5.57 3.92 2.28
CA GLU A 26 6.28 4.70 3.31
C GLU A 26 6.87 5.99 2.74
N LYS A 27 7.45 5.94 1.54
CA LYS A 27 7.95 7.15 0.85
C LYS A 27 6.81 8.15 0.61
N ALA A 28 5.67 7.70 0.11
CA ALA A 28 4.48 8.55 -0.07
C ALA A 28 4.00 9.15 1.27
N ARG A 29 3.89 8.32 2.32
CA ARG A 29 3.52 8.75 3.68
C ARG A 29 4.44 9.84 4.19
N SER A 30 5.75 9.64 4.04
CA SER A 30 6.77 10.60 4.47
C SER A 30 6.69 11.91 3.68
N GLY A 31 6.38 11.85 2.38
CA GLY A 31 6.18 13.02 1.52
C GLY A 31 4.98 13.86 1.96
N VAL A 32 3.84 13.23 2.24
CA VAL A 32 2.65 13.93 2.78
C VAL A 32 2.97 14.58 4.13
N ALA A 33 3.63 13.84 5.03
CA ALA A 33 4.00 14.39 6.33
C ALA A 33 4.97 15.59 6.21
N ALA A 34 5.90 15.56 5.24
CA ALA A 34 6.85 16.63 4.99
C ALA A 34 6.21 17.85 4.32
N ALA A 35 5.19 17.66 3.48
CA ALA A 35 4.43 18.75 2.86
C ALA A 35 3.63 19.58 3.87
N GLY A 36 3.32 19.00 5.04
CA GLY A 36 2.63 19.70 6.12
C GLY A 36 1.12 19.77 5.93
N VAL A 37 0.50 20.74 6.59
CA VAL A 37 -0.97 20.91 6.59
C VAL A 37 -1.35 21.91 5.49
N PRO A 38 -2.22 21.53 4.54
CA PRO A 38 -2.74 22.46 3.54
C PRO A 38 -3.50 23.61 4.19
N GLU A 39 -3.32 24.83 3.66
CA GLU A 39 -4.00 26.06 4.12
C GLU A 39 -5.45 26.14 3.61
N VAL A 40 -6.26 25.14 3.92
CA VAL A 40 -7.70 25.08 3.56
C VAL A 40 -8.53 24.66 4.78
N ASP A 41 -9.83 24.92 4.72
CA ASP A 41 -10.75 24.45 5.74
C ASP A 41 -10.67 22.92 5.89
N GLY A 42 -10.38 22.47 7.13
CA GLY A 42 -10.19 21.05 7.43
C GLY A 42 -8.84 20.46 7.00
N GLY A 43 -7.87 21.28 6.57
CA GLY A 43 -6.53 20.84 6.11
C GLY A 43 -5.84 19.87 7.06
N ALA A 44 -5.92 20.09 8.38
CA ALA A 44 -5.31 19.20 9.37
C ALA A 44 -5.94 17.80 9.38
N LYS A 45 -7.27 17.71 9.21
CA LYS A 45 -7.99 16.45 9.11
C LYS A 45 -7.64 15.71 7.82
N ILE A 46 -7.48 16.45 6.72
CA ILE A 46 -7.07 15.93 5.41
C ILE A 46 -5.66 15.31 5.51
N ALA A 47 -4.69 16.07 6.01
CA ALA A 47 -3.30 15.61 6.15
C ALA A 47 -3.18 14.39 7.08
N ALA A 48 -3.93 14.39 8.19
CA ALA A 48 -3.99 13.24 9.10
C ALA A 48 -4.59 12.00 8.43
N GLY A 49 -5.71 12.15 7.71
CA GLY A 49 -6.36 11.05 6.99
C GLY A 49 -5.46 10.46 5.90
N MET A 50 -4.76 11.31 5.13
CA MET A 50 -3.79 10.87 4.11
C MET A 50 -2.62 10.10 4.73
N THR A 51 -2.06 10.61 5.84
CA THR A 51 -0.96 9.96 6.54
C THR A 51 -1.39 8.61 7.13
N ASP A 52 -2.58 8.54 7.73
CA ASP A 52 -3.13 7.31 8.31
C ASP A 52 -3.42 6.25 7.24
N SER A 53 -4.03 6.63 6.13
CA SER A 53 -4.27 5.74 4.99
C SER A 53 -2.98 5.15 4.45
N LEU A 54 -1.96 5.97 4.17
CA LEU A 54 -0.67 5.50 3.65
C LEU A 54 0.09 4.63 4.67
N THR A 55 -0.08 4.90 5.97
CA THR A 55 0.44 4.03 7.03
C THR A 55 -0.19 2.64 6.98
N LYS A 56 -1.52 2.57 6.85
CA LYS A 56 -2.26 1.30 6.72
C LYS A 56 -1.87 0.54 5.46
N VAL A 57 -1.69 1.22 4.32
CA VAL A 57 -1.21 0.60 3.07
C VAL A 57 0.18 -0.01 3.27
N ARG A 58 1.12 0.76 3.84
CA ARG A 58 2.47 0.29 4.14
C ARG A 58 2.44 -0.97 5.02
N ASP A 59 1.63 -0.94 6.07
CA ASP A 59 1.54 -2.04 7.03
C ASP A 59 0.93 -3.29 6.40
N ALA A 60 -0.09 -3.14 5.55
CA ALA A 60 -0.68 -4.25 4.82
C ALA A 60 0.34 -4.95 3.90
N TYR A 61 1.13 -4.16 3.14
CA TYR A 61 2.20 -4.73 2.31
C TYR A 61 3.31 -5.38 3.15
N GLY A 62 3.71 -4.76 4.27
CA GLY A 62 4.69 -5.33 5.19
C GLY A 62 4.23 -6.68 5.76
N LYS A 63 2.98 -6.76 6.22
CA LYS A 63 2.39 -7.99 6.73
C LYS A 63 2.32 -9.08 5.67
N ALA A 64 1.90 -8.74 4.45
CA ALA A 64 1.86 -9.69 3.34
C ALA A 64 3.26 -10.22 3.00
N ARG A 65 4.26 -9.34 2.98
CA ARG A 65 5.67 -9.68 2.75
C ARG A 65 6.18 -10.68 3.79
N ASP A 66 5.96 -10.40 5.06
CA ASP A 66 6.41 -11.27 6.16
C ASP A 66 5.69 -12.63 6.11
N THR A 67 4.38 -12.62 5.85
CA THR A 67 3.59 -13.86 5.68
C THR A 67 4.16 -14.73 4.57
N VAL A 68 4.42 -14.17 3.38
CA VAL A 68 4.96 -14.93 2.23
C VAL A 68 6.39 -15.42 2.50
N HIS A 69 7.21 -14.60 3.16
CA HIS A 69 8.58 -14.97 3.52
C HIS A 69 8.63 -16.22 4.40
N GLU A 70 7.69 -16.36 5.34
CA GLU A 70 7.60 -17.45 6.30
C GLU A 70 7.03 -18.76 5.73
N LEU A 71 6.40 -18.74 4.54
CA LEU A 71 5.78 -19.95 3.96
C LEU A 71 6.81 -21.04 3.64
N PRO A 72 6.54 -22.33 3.95
CA PRO A 72 7.42 -23.41 3.50
C PRO A 72 7.36 -23.54 1.97
N THR A 73 8.49 -23.82 1.32
CA THR A 73 8.56 -24.04 -0.14
C THR A 73 8.69 -25.51 -0.53
N ALA A 74 9.00 -26.38 0.45
CA ALA A 74 9.14 -27.82 0.25
C ALA A 74 7.82 -28.52 -0.16
N GLU A 75 6.68 -27.92 0.17
CA GLU A 75 5.34 -28.40 -0.19
C GLU A 75 4.67 -27.38 -1.12
N PRO A 76 4.77 -27.55 -2.46
CA PRO A 76 4.32 -26.53 -3.41
C PRO A 76 2.86 -26.14 -3.25
N SER A 77 1.96 -27.10 -2.99
CA SER A 77 0.53 -26.81 -2.79
C SER A 77 0.30 -25.91 -1.58
N ALA A 78 0.94 -26.21 -0.45
CA ALA A 78 0.84 -25.40 0.77
C ALA A 78 1.43 -24.00 0.58
N PHE A 79 2.53 -23.89 -0.16
CA PHE A 79 3.12 -22.60 -0.53
C PHE A 79 2.12 -21.73 -1.31
N TYR A 80 1.55 -22.25 -2.39
CA TYR A 80 0.65 -21.46 -3.24
C TYR A 80 -0.69 -21.14 -2.57
N GLU A 81 -1.22 -22.03 -1.74
CA GLU A 81 -2.38 -21.74 -0.89
C GLU A 81 -2.10 -20.63 0.12
N GLY A 82 -0.93 -20.68 0.77
CA GLY A 82 -0.46 -19.64 1.68
C GLY A 82 -0.30 -18.28 0.99
N VAL A 83 0.29 -18.25 -0.20
CA VAL A 83 0.42 -17.04 -1.02
C VAL A 83 -0.96 -16.47 -1.35
N SER A 84 -1.90 -17.32 -1.79
CA SER A 84 -3.28 -16.88 -2.10
C SER A 84 -3.95 -16.25 -0.88
N SER A 85 -3.84 -16.87 0.29
CA SER A 85 -4.37 -16.36 1.56
C SER A 85 -3.77 -15.01 1.96
N ALA A 86 -2.45 -14.87 1.81
CA ALA A 86 -1.74 -13.61 2.08
C ALA A 86 -2.24 -12.49 1.15
N MET A 87 -2.43 -12.76 -0.13
CA MET A 87 -2.92 -11.77 -1.11
C MET A 87 -4.39 -11.39 -0.87
N VAL A 88 -5.24 -12.34 -0.46
CA VAL A 88 -6.62 -12.04 -0.05
C VAL A 88 -6.65 -11.13 1.18
N THR A 89 -5.78 -11.39 2.16
CA THR A 89 -5.65 -10.54 3.35
C THR A 89 -5.18 -9.14 2.98
N LEU A 90 -4.13 -9.06 2.15
CA LEU A 90 -3.63 -7.79 1.61
C LEU A 90 -4.72 -6.99 0.91
N GLN A 91 -5.52 -7.61 0.04
CA GLN A 91 -6.60 -6.91 -0.66
C GLN A 91 -7.64 -6.33 0.31
N LYS A 92 -8.01 -7.07 1.35
CA LYS A 92 -8.95 -6.60 2.38
C LYS A 92 -8.39 -5.43 3.17
N GLU A 93 -7.14 -5.53 3.61
CA GLU A 93 -6.47 -4.48 4.38
C GLU A 93 -6.21 -3.23 3.54
N TYR A 94 -5.84 -3.41 2.26
CA TYR A 94 -5.71 -2.31 1.30
C TYR A 94 -7.07 -1.62 1.06
N ALA A 95 -8.15 -2.36 0.87
CA ALA A 95 -9.48 -1.77 0.73
C ALA A 95 -9.91 -1.00 2.00
N ALA A 96 -9.60 -1.52 3.18
CA ALA A 96 -9.86 -0.85 4.46
C ALA A 96 -8.94 0.37 4.71
N SER A 97 -7.82 0.45 3.98
CA SER A 97 -6.89 1.58 4.07
C SER A 97 -7.32 2.78 3.24
N ALA A 98 -8.27 2.62 2.31
CA ALA A 98 -8.75 3.71 1.47
C ALA A 98 -9.28 4.86 2.35
N LEU A 99 -8.91 6.10 2.01
CA LEU A 99 -9.53 7.25 2.67
C LEU A 99 -11.03 7.20 2.43
N ASP A 100 -11.79 7.42 3.50
CA ASP A 100 -13.18 7.82 3.40
C ASP A 100 -13.23 9.25 2.82
N THR A 101 -13.22 9.33 1.49
CA THR A 101 -13.29 10.59 0.75
C THR A 101 -14.69 11.19 0.74
N THR A 102 -15.70 10.48 1.25
CA THR A 102 -17.09 10.95 1.29
C THR A 102 -17.25 12.24 2.11
N ASN A 103 -16.28 12.53 2.99
CA ASN A 103 -16.19 13.75 3.79
C ASN A 103 -15.06 14.72 3.34
N LEU A 104 -14.36 14.41 2.24
CA LEU A 104 -13.25 15.21 1.68
C LEU A 104 -13.66 16.05 0.47
N HIS A 105 -14.96 16.17 0.18
CA HIS A 105 -15.48 17.03 -0.88
C HIS A 105 -15.31 18.51 -0.51
N SER A 106 -14.08 19.03 -0.64
CA SER A 106 -13.77 20.45 -0.58
C SER A 106 -13.47 20.95 -1.99
N THR A 107 -14.29 21.89 -2.47
CA THR A 107 -14.07 22.59 -3.75
C THR A 107 -12.73 23.32 -3.78
N GLU A 108 -12.27 23.78 -2.62
CA GLU A 108 -11.00 24.47 -2.44
C GLU A 108 -9.81 23.52 -2.58
N LEU A 109 -9.89 22.33 -1.98
CA LEU A 109 -8.87 21.28 -2.13
C LEU A 109 -8.78 20.79 -3.58
N GLN A 110 -9.92 20.64 -4.27
CA GLN A 110 -9.95 20.25 -5.68
C GLN A 110 -9.31 21.31 -6.59
N SER A 111 -9.53 22.60 -6.30
CA SER A 111 -8.89 23.70 -7.04
C SER A 111 -7.37 23.71 -6.80
N ALA A 112 -6.93 23.53 -5.55
CA ALA A 112 -5.51 23.43 -5.23
C ALA A 112 -4.82 22.24 -5.94
N PHE A 113 -5.47 21.07 -6.04
CA PHE A 113 -4.95 19.95 -6.81
C PHE A 113 -4.92 20.23 -8.32
N ALA A 114 -5.91 20.95 -8.86
CA ALA A 114 -5.95 21.30 -10.27
C ALA A 114 -4.90 22.35 -10.66
N GLU A 115 -4.40 23.14 -9.71
CA GLU A 115 -3.36 24.15 -9.95
C GLU A 115 -1.94 23.64 -9.69
N ALA A 116 -1.80 22.48 -9.03
CA ALA A 116 -0.51 21.87 -8.72
C ALA A 116 0.16 21.30 -10.00
N PRO A 117 1.35 21.79 -10.41
CA PRO A 117 2.02 21.34 -11.64
C PRO A 117 2.42 19.87 -11.61
N GLU A 118 2.51 19.25 -10.43
CA GLU A 118 2.80 17.82 -10.24
C GLU A 118 1.62 16.91 -10.64
N CYS A 119 0.43 17.48 -10.87
CA CYS A 119 -0.79 16.75 -11.22
C CYS A 119 -1.22 16.91 -12.69
N HIS A 120 -0.37 17.48 -13.56
CA HIS A 120 -0.57 17.61 -15.02
C HIS A 120 0.44 16.81 -15.84
#